data_AF-A0A3A4PJ50-F1
#
_entry.id   AF-A0A3A4PJ50-F1
#
_cell.length_a   1.000
_cell.length_b   1.000
_cell.length_c   1.000
_cell.angle_alpha   90.00
_cell.angle_beta   90.00
_cell.angle_gamma   90.00
#
_symmetry.space_group_name_H-M   'P 1'
#
loop_
_entity.id
_entity.type
_entity.pdbx_description
1 polymer ?
#
loop_
_entity_poly.entity_id
_entity_poly.type
_entity_poly.pdbx_seq_one_letter_code
_entity_poly.pdbx_strand_id
1 'polypeptide(L)' 'MFGAVSGSVGCLGAMEAIKAISGLGALLAGALLTFDLYKISFQKIKIHRSPHCPICREAIS' A
#
# COMPACT_ATOMS: atom_id res chain seq x y z
N MET A 1 -10.45 3.64 20.23
CA MET A 1 -10.31 2.50 19.30
C MET A 1 -9.74 2.90 17.93
N PHE A 2 -10.09 4.07 17.35
CA PHE A 2 -9.53 4.55 16.07
C PHE A 2 -8.00 4.66 16.02
N GLY A 3 -7.36 5.01 17.14
CA GLY A 3 -5.90 5.11 17.23
C GLY A 3 -5.16 3.80 16.91
N ALA A 4 -5.76 2.65 17.19
CA ALA A 4 -5.16 1.36 16.88
C ALA A 4 -5.14 1.10 15.37
N VAL A 5 -6.20 1.52 14.66
CA VAL A 5 -6.30 1.37 13.19
C VAL A 5 -5.29 2.28 12.52
N SER A 6 -5.29 3.58 12.86
CA SER A 6 -4.36 4.55 12.27
C SER A 6 -2.91 4.25 12.63
N GLY A 7 -2.64 3.83 13.87
CA GLY A 7 -1.30 3.45 14.33
C GLY A 7 -0.77 2.25 13.56
N SER A 8 -1.59 1.22 13.36
CA SER A 8 -1.21 0.05 12.56
C SER A 8 -0.90 0.42 11.11
N VAL A 9 -1.74 1.25 10.48
CA VAL A 9 -1.50 1.71 9.09
C VAL A 9 -0.22 2.55 9.01
N GLY A 10 0.05 3.40 10.00
CA GLY A 10 1.29 4.18 10.09
C GLY A 10 2.54 3.29 10.17
N CYS A 11 2.52 2.26 11.03
CA CYS A 11 3.60 1.29 11.14
C CYS A 11 3.82 0.50 9.84
N LEU A 12 2.74 0.08 9.17
CA LEU A 12 2.83 -0.59 7.86
C LEU A 12 3.47 0.31 6.80
N GLY A 13 3.06 1.58 6.73
CA GLY A 13 3.64 2.57 5.83
C GLY A 13 5.12 2.84 6.11
N ALA A 14 5.49 2.98 7.39
CA ALA A 14 6.89 3.12 7.79
C ALA A 14 7.72 1.91 7.37
N MET A 15 7.15 0.70 7.44
CA MET A 15 7.82 -0.50 6.97
C MET A 15 8.05 -0.51 5.46
N GLU A 16 7.04 -0.11 4.68
CA GLU A 16 7.20 0.03 3.22
C GLU A 16 8.27 1.07 2.86
N ALA A 17 8.33 2.19 3.59
CA ALA A 17 9.36 3.21 3.39
C ALA A 17 10.76 2.65 3.68
N ILE A 18 10.94 1.93 4.78
CA ILE A 18 12.22 1.31 5.11
C ILE A 18 12.61 0.27 4.04
N LYS A 19 11.68 -0.59 3.60
CA LYS A 19 11.94 -1.55 2.52
C LYS A 19 12.35 -0.86 1.22
N ALA A 20 11.69 0.25 0.88
CA ALA A 20 12.00 1.01 -0.33
C ALA A 20 13.43 1.59 -0.29
N ILE A 21 13.85 2.13 0.86
CA ILE A 21 15.17 2.76 1.01
C ILE A 21 16.28 1.70 1.12
N SER A 22 16.02 0.59 1.81
CA SER A 22 17.01 -0.47 2.05
C SER A 22 17.11 -1.50 0.93
N GLY A 23 16.17 -1.52 -0.02
CA GLY A 23 16.09 -2.54 -1.06
C GLY A 23 15.70 -3.93 -0.53
N LEU A 24 15.08 -4.00 0.64
CA LEU A 24 14.73 -5.26 1.30
C LEU A 24 13.36 -5.79 0.87
N GLY A 25 13.34 -7.03 0.41
CA GLY A 25 12.10 -7.76 0.08
C GLY A 25 11.29 -7.13 -1.05
N ALA A 26 10.04 -7.57 -1.18
CA ALA A 26 9.12 -7.02 -2.18
C ALA A 26 8.29 -5.87 -1.59
N LEU A 27 8.17 -4.79 -2.35
CA LEU A 27 7.27 -3.68 -2.04
C LEU A 27 5.82 -4.06 -2.31
N LEU A 28 4.91 -3.40 -1.59
CA LEU A 28 3.47 -3.50 -1.83
C LEU A 28 3.01 -2.64 -3.03
N ALA A 29 3.95 -2.10 -3.81
CA ALA A 29 3.66 -1.28 -4.99
C ALA A 29 2.71 -2.00 -5.97
N GLY A 30 1.75 -1.24 -6.53
CA GLY A 30 0.74 -1.78 -7.44
C GLY A 30 -0.34 -2.63 -6.77
N ALA A 31 -0.46 -2.58 -5.44
CA ALA A 31 -1.57 -3.20 -4.73
C ALA A 31 -2.12 -2.28 -3.63
N LEU A 32 -3.42 -2.39 -3.39
CA LEU A 32 -4.11 -1.80 -2.24
C LEU A 32 -4.24 -2.86 -1.16
N LEU A 33 -3.71 -2.57 0.03
CA LEU A 33 -3.94 -3.38 1.21
C LEU A 33 -5.12 -2.79 1.98
N THR A 34 -6.18 -3.57 2.14
CA THR A 34 -7.27 -3.24 3.04
C THR A 34 -7.09 -4.00 4.35
N PHE A 35 -7.27 -3.29 5.45
CA PHE A 35 -7.11 -3.85 6.80
C PHE A 35 -8.37 -3.53 7.63
N ASP A 36 -9.02 -4.59 8.11
CA ASP A 36 -10.18 -4.51 9.00
C ASP A 36 -9.80 -5.13 10.36
N LEU A 37 -9.68 -4.30 11.39
CA LEU A 37 -9.33 -4.73 12.75
C LEU A 37 -10.51 -5.32 13.50
N TYR A 38 -11.75 -5.04 13.10
CA TYR A 38 -12.91 -5.61 13.77
C TYR A 38 -13.06 -7.08 13.40
N LYS A 39 -12.85 -7.42 12.12
CA LYS A 39 -12.87 -8.81 11.63
C LYS A 39 -11.50 -9.48 11.61
N ILE A 40 -10.44 -8.74 11.95
CA ILE A 40 -9.03 -9.16 11.85
C ILE A 40 -8.76 -9.77 10.46
N SER A 41 -8.99 -8.96 9.42
CA SER A 41 -8.82 -9.39 8.04
C SER A 41 -7.89 -8.46 7.27
N PHE A 42 -7.01 -9.07 6.47
CA PHE A 42 -6.10 -8.39 5.56
C PHE A 42 -6.37 -8.90 4.16
N GLN A 43 -6.60 -7.99 3.22
CA GLN A 43 -6.81 -8.35 1.82
C GLN A 43 -5.92 -7.49 0.94
N LYS A 44 -5.20 -8.13 0.03
CA LYS A 44 -4.34 -7.46 -0.95
C LYS A 44 -5.04 -7.48 -2.30
N ILE A 45 -5.40 -6.30 -2.78
CA ILE A 45 -6.10 -6.11 -4.06
C ILE A 45 -5.09 -5.57 -5.07
N LYS A 46 -4.87 -6.29 -6.17
CA LYS A 46 -3.94 -5.85 -7.22
C LYS A 46 -4.56 -4.70 -8.02
N ILE A 47 -3.86 -3.58 -8.09
CA ILE A 47 -4.28 -2.40 -8.85
C ILE A 47 -3.54 -2.35 -10.17
N HIS A 48 -4.30 -2.16 -11.24
CA HIS A 48 -3.77 -2.01 -12.59
C HIS A 48 -3.89 -0.55 -13.00
N ARG A 49 -2.87 -0.02 -13.68
CA ARG A 49 -2.94 1.33 -14.24
C ARG A 49 -4.02 1.37 -15.32
N SER A 50 -4.89 2.37 -15.28
CA SER A 50 -5.88 2.58 -16.33
C SER A 50 -5.19 3.20 -17.57
N PRO A 51 -5.39 2.64 -18.78
CA PRO A 51 -4.79 3.15 -20.01
C PRO A 51 -5.33 4.53 -20.42
N HIS A 52 -6.44 4.96 -19.84
CA HIS A 52 -7.10 6.25 -20.09
C HIS A 52 -6.91 7.25 -18.94
N CYS A 53 -6.03 6.98 -17.97
CA CYS A 53 -5.82 7.90 -16.85
C CYS A 53 -5.12 9.18 -17.30
N PRO A 54 -5.73 10.38 -17.16
CA PRO A 54 -5.12 11.63 -17.63
C PRO A 54 -3.87 12.05 -16.84
N ILE A 55 -3.58 11.40 -15.70
CA ILE A 55 -2.49 11.79 -14.78
C ILE A 55 -1.25 10.90 -14.96
N CYS A 56 -1.43 9.57 -15.03
CA CYS A 56 -0.32 8.62 -14.99
C CYS A 56 -0.07 7.88 -16.32
N ARG A 57 -0.74 8.29 -17.40
CA ARG A 57 -0.60 7.68 -18.73
C ARG A 57 0.78 7.85 -19.36
N GLU A 58 1.50 8.93 -19.05
CA GLU A 58 2.82 9.22 -19.63
C GLU A 58 4.00 9.01 -18.67
N ALA A 59 3.76 8.78 -17.38
CA ALA A 59 4.82 8.59 -16.40
C ALA A 59 5.25 7.11 -16.32
N ILE A 60 5.93 6.65 -17.36
CA ILE A 60 6.77 5.45 -17.34
C ILE A 60 8.14 5.84 -17.92
N SER A 61 9.08 6.13 -17.04
CA SER A 61 10.51 5.87 -17.22
C SER A 61 11.00 5.21 -15.94
#